data_AF-A0A9P3LH95-F1
#
_entry.id   AF-A0A9P3LH95-F1
#
_cell.length_a   1.000
_cell.length_b   1.000
_cell.length_c   1.000
_cell.angle_alpha   90.00
_cell.angle_beta   90.00
_cell.angle_gamma   90.00
#
_symmetry.space_group_name_H-M   'P 1'
#
loop_
_entity.id
_entity.type
_entity.pdbx_description
1 polymer ?
#
loop_
_entity_poly.entity_id
_entity_poly.type
_entity_poly.pdbx_seq_one_letter_code
_entity_poly.pdbx_strand_id
1 'polypeptide(L)'
;MFAPVALSLASLFAGAHAITPDNLVSASLTGALSALRYSGVGGSGSYNQVTNMIAGEWPSCTANPSCITAPKAVSGNLAPFDEDITFVMRGPMQLYNIAVYQPGNTTAATWKRVSSWTPNQQPDNMVFMANAGGGASGEWSICGGASQAYVGGDFSTAVATPNEQLYSGSLPSGKEVNIMTATTCQEGGCDGFFRGTANQGWASSKLAVFEFEMPDDPQSLPALWALNAQVVRAAQYGCNCRGMGGDGGCGELDIAETLTANSPQAITELYSFKGATGSGDGNFFPRPVGTKETIAVVLDVKTDAIAIVRLTDFDFTQAQLTRTIVDGLLGAPAMQVPFGTNKRRNERPHPLRRRH
;
A
#
# COMPACT_ATOMS: atom_id res chain seq x y z
N MET A 1 -49.47 -41.89 13.79
CA MET A 1 -48.70 -41.03 12.85
C MET A 1 -48.33 -39.77 13.62
N PHE A 2 -47.09 -39.68 14.10
CA PHE A 2 -46.58 -38.50 14.80
C PHE A 2 -45.83 -37.65 13.78
N ALA A 3 -46.30 -36.42 13.54
CA ALA A 3 -45.59 -35.44 12.74
C ALA A 3 -44.53 -34.74 13.62
N PRO A 4 -43.27 -34.61 13.18
CA PRO A 4 -42.29 -33.84 13.93
C PRO A 4 -42.50 -32.35 13.63
N VAL A 5 -42.64 -31.55 14.68
CA VAL A 5 -42.60 -30.09 14.61
C VAL A 5 -41.14 -29.69 14.40
N ALA A 6 -40.82 -29.16 13.23
CA ALA A 6 -39.50 -28.59 12.96
C ALA A 6 -39.37 -27.27 13.71
N LEU A 7 -38.51 -27.26 14.74
CA LEU A 7 -38.11 -26.06 15.46
C LEU A 7 -37.14 -25.28 14.54
N SER A 8 -37.61 -24.22 13.88
CA SER A 8 -36.70 -23.34 13.15
C SER A 8 -35.90 -22.53 14.18
N LEU A 9 -34.60 -22.84 14.32
CA LEU A 9 -33.67 -21.93 14.99
C LEU A 9 -33.54 -20.67 14.13
N ALA A 10 -34.30 -19.64 14.48
CA ALA A 10 -33.99 -18.28 14.06
C ALA A 10 -32.68 -17.88 14.74
N SER A 11 -31.60 -17.88 13.97
CA SER A 11 -30.31 -17.35 14.38
C SER A 11 -30.47 -15.84 14.55
N LEU A 12 -30.50 -15.38 15.80
CA LEU A 12 -30.34 -13.97 16.14
C LEU A 12 -28.90 -13.57 15.80
N PHE A 13 -28.68 -13.09 14.58
CA PHE A 13 -27.49 -12.30 14.26
C PHE A 13 -27.61 -10.98 15.01
N ALA A 14 -26.93 -10.88 16.16
CA ALA A 14 -26.63 -9.59 16.77
C ALA A 14 -25.83 -8.77 15.74
N GLY A 15 -26.30 -7.56 15.46
CA GLY A 15 -25.97 -6.79 14.26
C GLY A 15 -24.47 -6.53 14.07
N ALA A 16 -23.93 -7.09 12.98
CA ALA A 16 -22.79 -6.51 12.29
C ALA A 16 -23.22 -5.09 11.89
N HIS A 17 -22.54 -4.07 12.40
CA HIS A 17 -22.74 -2.70 11.95
C HIS A 17 -22.24 -2.65 10.51
N ALA A 18 -23.17 -2.79 9.56
CA ALA A 18 -22.89 -2.50 8.17
C ALA A 18 -22.25 -1.12 8.12
N ILE A 19 -21.16 -0.97 7.37
CA ILE A 19 -20.58 0.33 7.11
C ILE A 19 -21.66 1.15 6.42
N THR A 20 -22.31 2.02 7.18
CA THR A 20 -23.03 3.13 6.61
C THR A 20 -21.97 4.15 6.17
N PRO A 21 -22.24 4.98 5.17
CA PRO A 21 -21.39 6.13 4.82
C PRO A 21 -21.11 7.10 5.99
N ASP A 22 -21.60 6.82 7.20
CA ASP A 22 -21.63 7.72 8.36
C ASP A 22 -20.50 7.47 9.37
N ASN A 23 -19.68 6.42 9.18
CA ASN A 23 -18.53 6.15 10.06
C ASN A 23 -17.30 6.99 9.67
N LEU A 24 -17.53 8.17 9.09
CA LEU A 24 -16.52 9.13 8.72
C LEU A 24 -16.15 9.97 9.94
N VAL A 25 -14.87 10.26 10.11
CA VAL A 25 -14.46 11.30 11.05
C VAL A 25 -15.03 12.65 10.58
N SER A 26 -15.42 13.51 11.54
CA SER A 26 -15.91 14.87 11.28
C SER A 26 -15.03 15.60 10.26
N ALA A 27 -15.70 16.18 9.26
CA ALA A 27 -15.03 16.78 8.11
C ALA A 27 -14.04 17.89 8.50
N SER A 28 -12.80 17.75 8.03
CA SER A 28 -11.77 18.77 8.11
C SER A 28 -10.98 18.78 6.80
N LEU A 29 -11.01 19.92 6.12
CA LEU A 29 -10.50 20.08 4.74
C LEU A 29 -9.18 20.87 4.69
N THR A 30 -8.73 21.40 5.82
CA THR A 30 -7.49 22.17 5.98
C THR A 30 -6.84 21.85 7.32
N GLY A 31 -5.51 21.94 7.42
CA GLY A 31 -4.82 21.58 8.67
C GLY A 31 -4.84 20.07 8.89
N ALA A 32 -5.39 19.65 10.03
CA ALA A 32 -5.60 18.25 10.38
C ALA A 32 -6.76 17.65 9.57
N LEU A 33 -6.44 16.99 8.45
CA LEU A 33 -7.40 16.46 7.50
C LEU A 33 -8.18 15.26 8.06
N SER A 34 -9.47 15.16 7.69
CA SER A 34 -10.27 13.94 7.84
C SER A 34 -10.21 13.05 6.60
N ALA A 35 -10.09 13.67 5.42
CA ALA A 35 -9.99 12.98 4.15
C ALA A 35 -9.28 13.83 3.10
N LEU A 36 -8.65 13.16 2.13
CA LEU A 36 -8.02 13.77 0.95
C LEU A 36 -8.37 12.94 -0.30
N ARG A 37 -8.63 13.63 -1.41
CA ARG A 37 -8.97 13.00 -2.69
C ARG A 37 -8.11 13.54 -3.82
N TYR A 38 -7.30 12.65 -4.41
CA TYR A 38 -6.67 12.88 -5.69
C TYR A 38 -7.68 12.60 -6.81
N SER A 39 -7.72 13.47 -7.81
CA SER A 39 -8.58 13.31 -9.00
C SER A 39 -7.82 13.56 -10.28
N GLY A 40 -8.26 12.91 -11.37
CA GLY A 40 -7.53 12.97 -12.62
C GLY A 40 -6.16 12.31 -12.47
N VAL A 41 -6.09 11.18 -11.77
CA VAL A 41 -4.82 10.51 -11.41
C VAL A 41 -4.17 9.93 -12.65
N GLY A 42 -4.94 9.19 -13.45
CA GLY A 42 -4.50 8.55 -14.67
C GLY A 42 -4.17 9.52 -15.80
N GLY A 43 -3.85 8.94 -16.95
CA GLY A 43 -3.43 9.64 -18.15
C GLY A 43 -2.65 8.72 -19.07
N SER A 44 -2.16 9.26 -20.19
CA SER A 44 -1.28 8.54 -21.10
C SER A 44 0.16 9.00 -20.90
N GLY A 45 1.10 8.05 -20.82
CA GLY A 45 2.51 8.33 -20.64
C GLY A 45 3.34 7.05 -20.69
N SER A 46 4.52 7.10 -20.11
CA SER A 46 5.40 5.94 -19.98
C SER A 46 6.29 6.05 -18.77
N TYR A 47 6.72 4.91 -18.24
CA TYR A 47 7.82 4.83 -17.29
C TYR A 47 8.83 3.78 -17.76
N ASN A 48 10.03 3.77 -17.18
CA ASN A 48 11.05 2.78 -17.50
C ASN A 48 10.86 1.52 -16.63
N GLN A 49 10.22 0.50 -17.21
CA GLN A 49 10.01 -0.79 -16.56
C GLN A 49 11.32 -1.56 -16.49
N VAL A 50 11.63 -2.16 -15.33
CA VAL A 50 12.78 -3.06 -15.23
C VAL A 50 12.50 -4.33 -16.04
N THR A 51 13.42 -4.68 -16.94
CA THR A 51 13.33 -5.87 -17.79
C THR A 51 14.39 -6.91 -17.47
N ASN A 52 15.51 -6.48 -16.90
CA ASN A 52 16.56 -7.36 -16.41
C ASN A 52 17.46 -6.62 -15.40
N MET A 53 18.18 -7.37 -14.59
CA MET A 53 19.20 -6.84 -13.69
C MET A 53 20.42 -7.74 -13.69
N ILE A 54 21.60 -7.16 -13.93
CA ILE A 54 22.87 -7.87 -13.89
C ILE A 54 23.36 -7.92 -12.44
N ALA A 55 23.58 -9.12 -11.91
CA ALA A 55 23.99 -9.34 -10.52
C ALA A 55 25.36 -8.73 -10.18
N GLY A 56 26.26 -8.63 -11.15
CA GLY A 56 27.65 -8.20 -10.98
C GLY A 56 28.55 -9.25 -10.33
N GLU A 57 29.84 -8.93 -10.18
CA GLU A 57 30.85 -9.80 -9.57
C GLU A 57 31.43 -9.15 -8.30
N TRP A 58 31.57 -9.93 -7.23
CA TRP A 58 32.17 -9.44 -5.98
C TRP A 58 33.67 -9.15 -6.19
N PRO A 59 34.28 -8.11 -5.56
CA PRO A 59 33.74 -7.25 -4.49
C PRO A 59 33.03 -5.98 -4.94
N SER A 60 32.93 -5.71 -6.24
CA SER A 60 32.42 -4.42 -6.74
C SER A 60 31.49 -4.62 -7.92
N CYS A 61 30.32 -3.97 -7.90
CA CYS A 61 29.45 -3.91 -9.06
C CYS A 61 30.12 -3.16 -10.22
N THR A 62 30.66 -3.89 -11.20
CA THR A 62 31.30 -3.34 -12.41
C THR A 62 30.38 -3.33 -13.63
N ALA A 63 29.24 -4.02 -13.57
CA ALA A 63 28.27 -4.05 -14.65
C ALA A 63 27.62 -2.67 -14.86
N ASN A 64 27.69 -2.14 -16.08
CA ASN A 64 27.13 -0.84 -16.42
C ASN A 64 26.48 -0.85 -17.83
N PRO A 65 25.13 -0.69 -17.94
CA PRO A 65 24.20 -0.59 -16.82
C PRO A 65 23.98 -1.96 -16.15
N SER A 66 23.97 -2.00 -14.82
CA SER A 66 23.51 -3.17 -14.08
C SER A 66 21.98 -3.25 -14.02
N CYS A 67 21.29 -2.10 -14.15
CA CYS A 67 19.85 -2.00 -14.21
C CYS A 67 19.37 -1.84 -15.65
N ILE A 68 18.71 -2.85 -16.20
CA ILE A 68 18.24 -2.83 -17.59
C ILE A 68 16.75 -2.53 -17.60
N THR A 69 16.39 -1.41 -18.23
CA THR A 69 15.01 -0.94 -18.31
C THR A 69 14.58 -0.75 -19.75
N ALA A 70 13.27 -0.83 -19.98
CA ALA A 70 12.65 -0.50 -21.25
C ALA A 70 11.45 0.42 -21.02
N PRO A 71 11.16 1.37 -21.94
CA PRO A 71 9.95 2.17 -21.85
C PRO A 71 8.71 1.28 -21.89
N LYS A 72 7.86 1.41 -20.87
CA LYS A 72 6.52 0.81 -20.82
C LYS A 72 5.49 1.92 -20.92
N ALA A 73 4.67 1.86 -21.98
CA ALA A 73 3.55 2.76 -22.14
C ALA A 73 2.44 2.41 -21.14
N VAL A 74 1.84 3.44 -20.56
CA VAL A 74 0.67 3.32 -19.68
C VAL A 74 -0.40 4.30 -20.14
N SER A 75 -1.66 3.92 -20.00
CA SER A 75 -2.77 4.76 -20.44
C SER A 75 -4.06 4.40 -19.72
N GLY A 76 -4.89 5.42 -19.48
CA GLY A 76 -6.23 5.27 -18.93
C GLY A 76 -6.36 5.82 -17.51
N ASN A 77 -7.52 5.60 -16.93
CA ASN A 77 -7.80 6.03 -15.56
C ASN A 77 -6.91 5.27 -14.58
N LEU A 78 -6.49 5.95 -13.52
CA LEU A 78 -5.53 5.51 -12.52
C LEU A 78 -4.12 5.13 -13.01
N ALA A 79 -3.84 5.02 -14.30
CA ALA A 79 -2.51 4.65 -14.80
C ALA A 79 -1.38 5.44 -14.10
N PRO A 80 -0.35 4.78 -13.53
CA PRO A 80 -0.09 3.32 -13.48
C PRO A 80 -0.60 2.61 -12.21
N PHE A 81 -1.41 3.26 -11.38
CA PHE A 81 -1.93 2.72 -10.11
C PHE A 81 -3.05 1.67 -10.28
N ASP A 82 -3.53 1.46 -11.51
CA ASP A 82 -4.35 0.32 -11.91
C ASP A 82 -3.53 -0.96 -12.16
N GLU A 83 -2.20 -0.88 -12.13
CA GLU A 83 -1.31 -2.04 -12.10
C GLU A 83 -1.21 -2.67 -10.69
N ASP A 84 -0.38 -3.71 -10.55
CA ASP A 84 -0.09 -4.34 -9.26
C ASP A 84 0.47 -3.33 -8.27
N ILE A 85 -0.24 -3.15 -7.14
CA ILE A 85 0.18 -2.29 -6.03
C ILE A 85 0.54 -3.15 -4.82
N THR A 86 1.63 -2.79 -4.15
CA THR A 86 1.98 -3.26 -2.80
C THR A 86 1.80 -2.12 -1.81
N PHE A 87 1.43 -2.43 -0.57
CA PHE A 87 1.45 -1.45 0.53
C PHE A 87 2.66 -1.71 1.41
N VAL A 88 3.31 -0.64 1.85
CA VAL A 88 4.55 -0.68 2.63
C VAL A 88 4.34 0.11 3.91
N MET A 89 4.87 -0.42 5.02
CA MET A 89 4.79 0.16 6.34
C MET A 89 6.19 0.25 6.92
N ARG A 90 6.49 1.38 7.56
CA ARG A 90 7.71 1.59 8.35
C ARG A 90 7.35 1.83 9.80
N GLY A 91 8.04 1.13 10.70
CA GLY A 91 7.85 1.27 12.12
C GLY A 91 8.58 2.47 12.76
N PRO A 92 8.27 2.79 14.02
CA PRO A 92 7.40 2.02 14.91
C PRO A 92 5.92 2.12 14.49
N MET A 93 5.25 0.98 14.43
CA MET A 93 3.82 0.91 14.11
C MET A 93 3.19 -0.27 14.85
N GLN A 94 2.04 -0.05 15.46
CA GLN A 94 1.20 -1.15 15.92
C GLN A 94 0.07 -1.32 14.92
N LEU A 95 0.06 -2.46 14.23
CA LEU A 95 -1.00 -2.87 13.33
C LEU A 95 -2.06 -3.66 14.11
N TYR A 96 -3.33 -3.35 13.87
CA TYR A 96 -4.45 -4.04 14.50
C TYR A 96 -5.29 -4.81 13.49
N ASN A 97 -5.47 -4.28 12.28
CA ASN A 97 -6.20 -4.96 11.21
C ASN A 97 -5.77 -4.46 9.84
N ILE A 98 -5.81 -5.35 8.85
CA ILE A 98 -5.65 -5.03 7.43
C ILE A 98 -6.73 -5.77 6.64
N ALA A 99 -7.41 -5.09 5.72
CA ALA A 99 -8.28 -5.72 4.73
C ALA A 99 -8.13 -5.07 3.36
N VAL A 100 -8.11 -5.88 2.31
CA VAL A 100 -8.11 -5.42 0.91
C VAL A 100 -9.35 -5.95 0.21
N TYR A 101 -10.07 -5.06 -0.46
CA TYR A 101 -11.26 -5.35 -1.23
C TYR A 101 -11.04 -5.02 -2.71
N GLN A 102 -11.52 -5.88 -3.61
CA GLN A 102 -11.49 -5.62 -5.04
C GLN A 102 -12.86 -5.94 -5.67
N PRO A 103 -13.31 -5.16 -6.66
CA PRO A 103 -14.45 -5.51 -7.48
C PRO A 103 -14.04 -6.49 -8.59
N GLY A 104 -14.99 -7.29 -9.09
CA GLY A 104 -14.71 -8.17 -10.24
C GLY A 104 -14.49 -7.42 -11.57
N ASN A 105 -14.90 -6.16 -11.66
CA ASN A 105 -14.64 -5.23 -12.76
C ASN A 105 -14.96 -3.78 -12.32
N THR A 106 -14.66 -2.79 -13.16
CA THR A 106 -14.85 -1.35 -12.85
C THR A 106 -16.29 -0.93 -12.56
N THR A 107 -17.28 -1.72 -12.97
CA THR A 107 -18.71 -1.44 -12.77
C THR A 107 -19.40 -2.35 -11.75
N ALA A 108 -18.65 -3.24 -11.08
CA ALA A 108 -19.24 -4.22 -10.19
C ALA A 108 -19.98 -3.55 -9.02
N ALA A 109 -21.17 -4.08 -8.72
CA ALA A 109 -21.99 -3.62 -7.59
C ALA A 109 -21.43 -4.05 -6.23
N THR A 110 -20.49 -5.00 -6.21
CA THR A 110 -19.92 -5.59 -5.00
C THR A 110 -18.41 -5.65 -5.10
N TRP A 111 -17.74 -5.32 -4.00
CA TRP A 111 -16.31 -5.41 -3.78
C TRP A 111 -16.06 -6.50 -2.74
N LYS A 112 -15.35 -7.55 -3.10
CA LYS A 112 -15.09 -8.70 -2.20
C LYS A 112 -13.80 -8.48 -1.44
N ARG A 113 -13.75 -8.89 -0.17
CA ARG A 113 -12.50 -8.96 0.59
C ARG A 113 -11.65 -10.06 -0.05
N VAL A 114 -10.50 -9.67 -0.59
CA VAL A 114 -9.59 -10.56 -1.31
C VAL A 114 -8.36 -10.91 -0.48
N SER A 115 -8.04 -10.10 0.53
CA SER A 115 -6.94 -10.35 1.46
C SER A 115 -7.30 -9.73 2.81
N SER A 116 -6.88 -10.36 3.91
CA SER A 116 -7.04 -9.78 5.25
C SER A 116 -6.03 -10.34 6.25
N TRP A 117 -5.79 -9.58 7.30
CA TRP A 117 -4.93 -10.03 8.40
C TRP A 117 -5.31 -9.31 9.71
N THR A 118 -5.17 -10.04 10.81
CA THR A 118 -5.27 -9.52 12.18
C THR A 118 -4.17 -10.18 13.04
N PRO A 119 -3.66 -9.50 14.08
CA PRO A 119 -2.60 -10.01 14.94
C PRO A 119 -2.84 -11.42 15.48
N ASN A 120 -1.76 -12.19 15.54
CA ASN A 120 -1.72 -13.56 16.06
C ASN A 120 -2.63 -14.53 15.31
N GLN A 121 -2.98 -14.22 14.07
CA GLN A 121 -3.66 -15.11 13.14
C GLN A 121 -2.86 -15.25 11.84
N GLN A 122 -3.14 -16.32 11.13
CA GLN A 122 -2.58 -16.51 9.79
C GLN A 122 -3.18 -15.48 8.84
N PRO A 123 -2.37 -14.79 8.02
CA PRO A 123 -2.89 -13.91 6.99
C PRO A 123 -3.72 -14.68 5.95
N ASP A 124 -4.84 -14.11 5.52
CA ASP A 124 -5.70 -14.62 4.45
C ASP A 124 -5.30 -13.96 3.12
N ASN A 125 -4.83 -14.78 2.17
CA ASN A 125 -4.28 -14.36 0.87
C ASN A 125 -3.36 -13.13 0.95
N MET A 126 -2.44 -13.13 1.92
CA MET A 126 -1.49 -12.05 2.15
C MET A 126 -0.17 -12.63 2.66
N VAL A 127 0.95 -11.99 2.33
CA VAL A 127 2.26 -12.29 2.89
C VAL A 127 2.94 -11.00 3.34
N PHE A 128 3.72 -11.08 4.41
CA PHE A 128 4.61 -10.00 4.82
C PHE A 128 6.01 -10.25 4.28
N MET A 129 6.58 -9.22 3.67
CA MET A 129 7.88 -9.27 3.03
C MET A 129 8.71 -8.03 3.39
N ALA A 130 10.03 -8.11 3.23
CA ALA A 130 10.92 -6.98 3.41
C ALA A 130 12.09 -7.05 2.44
N ASN A 131 12.82 -5.95 2.29
CA ASN A 131 14.09 -5.91 1.57
C ASN A 131 15.23 -6.58 2.35
N ALA A 132 15.09 -7.90 2.56
CA ALA A 132 15.94 -8.72 3.43
C ALA A 132 16.48 -9.98 2.72
N GLY A 133 16.43 -10.01 1.39
CA GLY A 133 16.93 -11.12 0.57
C GLY A 133 18.43 -11.37 0.69
N GLY A 134 18.82 -12.61 0.44
CA GLY A 134 20.21 -13.10 0.58
C GLY A 134 20.42 -14.09 1.72
N GLY A 135 19.35 -14.52 2.38
CA GLY A 135 19.36 -15.49 3.46
C GLY A 135 18.39 -16.63 3.22
N ALA A 136 17.40 -16.79 4.12
CA ALA A 136 16.44 -17.90 4.10
C ALA A 136 15.46 -17.87 2.91
N SER A 137 15.19 -16.68 2.37
CA SER A 137 14.49 -16.46 1.10
C SER A 137 15.02 -15.19 0.42
N GLY A 138 14.51 -14.92 -0.78
CA GLY A 138 15.06 -13.89 -1.64
C GLY A 138 16.51 -14.18 -2.04
N GLU A 139 17.15 -13.18 -2.60
CA GLU A 139 18.51 -13.25 -3.10
C GLU A 139 19.26 -11.95 -2.80
N TRP A 140 20.58 -12.02 -2.84
CA TRP A 140 21.45 -10.85 -2.77
C TRP A 140 22.43 -10.90 -3.93
N SER A 141 22.67 -9.73 -4.53
CA SER A 141 23.72 -9.57 -5.54
C SER A 141 24.47 -8.27 -5.31
N ILE A 142 25.72 -8.19 -5.77
CA ILE A 142 26.56 -7.02 -5.52
C ILE A 142 26.01 -5.76 -6.20
N CYS A 143 25.36 -5.90 -7.36
CA CYS A 143 24.75 -4.78 -8.07
C CYS A 143 23.30 -4.48 -7.64
N GLY A 144 22.56 -5.49 -7.21
CA GLY A 144 21.14 -5.34 -6.88
C GLY A 144 20.84 -5.15 -5.39
N GLY A 145 21.83 -5.38 -4.52
CA GLY A 145 21.61 -5.51 -3.09
C GLY A 145 20.68 -6.67 -2.75
N ALA A 146 20.08 -6.59 -1.56
CA ALA A 146 19.02 -7.50 -1.15
C ALA A 146 17.82 -7.37 -2.12
N SER A 147 17.19 -8.50 -2.44
CA SER A 147 15.85 -8.51 -2.99
C SER A 147 14.83 -8.49 -1.86
N GLN A 148 13.57 -8.55 -2.23
CA GLN A 148 12.51 -8.91 -1.30
C GLN A 148 12.68 -10.36 -0.80
N ALA A 149 12.26 -10.60 0.45
CA ALA A 149 12.20 -11.89 1.12
C ALA A 149 10.97 -11.96 2.03
N TYR A 150 10.46 -13.16 2.32
CA TYR A 150 9.46 -13.36 3.36
C TYR A 150 10.07 -13.02 4.72
N VAL A 151 9.31 -12.40 5.62
CA VAL A 151 9.76 -12.10 6.99
C VAL A 151 8.97 -12.86 8.04
N GLY A 152 9.65 -13.20 9.14
CA GLY A 152 9.06 -13.84 10.31
C GLY A 152 8.19 -12.88 11.13
N GLY A 153 7.67 -13.38 12.26
CA GLY A 153 6.73 -12.66 13.13
C GLY A 153 7.30 -11.38 13.77
N ASP A 154 8.61 -11.16 13.64
CA ASP A 154 9.33 -9.95 14.06
C ASP A 154 9.34 -8.83 13.00
N PHE A 155 8.76 -9.07 11.82
CA PHE A 155 8.74 -8.17 10.68
C PHE A 155 10.12 -7.72 10.17
N SER A 156 11.19 -8.48 10.46
CA SER A 156 12.54 -8.09 10.07
C SER A 156 13.42 -9.23 9.60
N THR A 157 13.29 -10.42 10.20
CA THR A 157 14.19 -11.53 9.91
C THR A 157 13.64 -12.32 8.72
N ALA A 158 14.47 -12.53 7.70
CA ALA A 158 14.09 -13.32 6.54
C ALA A 158 13.81 -14.78 6.94
N VAL A 159 12.73 -15.34 6.42
CA VAL A 159 12.30 -16.73 6.62
C VAL A 159 12.14 -17.46 5.30
N ALA A 160 12.15 -18.78 5.31
CA ALA A 160 12.10 -19.59 4.08
C ALA A 160 10.68 -19.73 3.53
N THR A 161 9.69 -19.87 4.42
CA THR A 161 8.30 -20.10 4.06
C THR A 161 7.45 -18.88 4.41
N PRO A 162 6.55 -18.41 3.53
CA PRO A 162 5.66 -17.30 3.86
C PRO A 162 4.78 -17.66 5.06
N ASN A 163 4.59 -16.70 5.97
CA ASN A 163 3.69 -16.84 7.12
C ASN A 163 3.96 -18.06 8.02
N GLU A 164 5.21 -18.55 8.06
CA GLU A 164 5.59 -19.68 8.95
C GLU A 164 5.49 -19.32 10.43
N GLN A 165 5.44 -18.03 10.75
CA GLN A 165 5.26 -17.48 12.09
C GLN A 165 4.05 -16.55 12.10
N LEU A 166 3.45 -16.41 13.29
CA LEU A 166 2.39 -15.45 13.52
C LEU A 166 2.98 -14.08 13.86
N TYR A 167 2.29 -13.04 13.42
CA TYR A 167 2.71 -11.65 13.59
C TYR A 167 1.92 -11.01 14.73
N SER A 168 2.58 -10.33 15.66
CA SER A 168 1.92 -9.63 16.77
C SER A 168 1.32 -8.27 16.36
N GLY A 169 1.66 -7.80 15.16
CA GLY A 169 1.35 -6.45 14.67
C GLY A 169 2.29 -5.36 15.17
N SER A 170 3.23 -5.67 16.07
CA SER A 170 4.23 -4.70 16.51
C SER A 170 5.38 -4.65 15.50
N LEU A 171 5.35 -3.67 14.59
CA LEU A 171 6.41 -3.39 13.63
C LEU A 171 7.49 -2.53 14.31
N PRO A 172 8.73 -3.03 14.48
CA PRO A 172 9.75 -2.31 15.24
C PRO A 172 10.23 -1.02 14.58
N SER A 173 10.79 -0.14 15.40
CA SER A 173 11.41 1.12 14.96
C SER A 173 12.42 0.91 13.83
N GLY A 174 12.27 1.68 12.74
CA GLY A 174 13.17 1.65 11.58
C GLY A 174 13.06 0.41 10.69
N LYS A 175 12.14 -0.53 10.99
CA LYS A 175 11.89 -1.71 10.15
C LYS A 175 10.82 -1.39 9.12
N GLU A 176 11.03 -1.90 7.91
CA GLU A 176 10.13 -1.72 6.79
C GLU A 176 9.67 -3.07 6.27
N VAL A 177 8.37 -3.21 6.11
CA VAL A 177 7.74 -4.38 5.51
C VAL A 177 6.74 -3.94 4.47
N ASN A 178 6.51 -4.79 3.48
CA ASN A 178 5.44 -4.63 2.54
C ASN A 178 4.52 -5.86 2.54
N ILE A 179 3.26 -5.66 2.18
CA ILE A 179 2.27 -6.71 1.99
C ILE A 179 2.03 -6.97 0.52
N MET A 180 1.96 -8.25 0.16
CA MET A 180 1.60 -8.74 -1.18
C MET A 180 0.55 -9.84 -1.04
N THR A 181 -0.04 -10.28 -2.16
CA THR A 181 -0.93 -11.46 -2.17
C THR A 181 -0.15 -12.74 -1.87
N ALA A 182 -0.84 -13.82 -1.53
CA ALA A 182 -0.18 -15.12 -1.35
C ALA A 182 0.26 -15.75 -2.69
N THR A 183 -0.25 -15.26 -3.83
CA THR A 183 0.11 -15.75 -5.16
C THR A 183 1.51 -15.31 -5.54
N THR A 184 2.38 -16.27 -5.81
CA THR A 184 3.76 -15.99 -6.23
C THR A 184 3.80 -15.50 -7.69
N CYS A 185 4.85 -14.76 -8.04
CA CYS A 185 5.07 -14.35 -9.43
C CYS A 185 5.32 -15.53 -10.38
N GLN A 186 5.85 -16.64 -9.86
CA GLN A 186 6.06 -17.88 -10.62
C GLN A 186 4.73 -18.54 -11.01
N GLU A 187 3.74 -18.49 -10.12
CA GLU A 187 2.42 -19.10 -10.33
C GLU A 187 1.48 -18.20 -11.13
N GLY A 188 1.34 -16.94 -10.72
CA GLY A 188 0.34 -16.04 -11.28
C GLY A 188 0.81 -15.20 -12.47
N GLY A 189 2.12 -15.14 -12.70
CA GLY A 189 2.74 -14.22 -13.65
C GLY A 189 2.78 -12.79 -13.10
N CYS A 190 3.97 -12.19 -13.10
CA CYS A 190 4.17 -10.79 -12.72
C CYS A 190 4.68 -10.01 -13.92
N ASP A 191 4.14 -8.82 -14.12
CA ASP A 191 4.60 -7.95 -15.19
C ASP A 191 5.98 -7.32 -14.86
N GLY A 192 6.86 -7.34 -15.84
CA GLY A 192 8.25 -6.93 -15.74
C GLY A 192 9.15 -7.88 -14.96
N PHE A 193 10.40 -7.44 -14.73
CA PHE A 193 11.40 -8.24 -14.02
C PHE A 193 11.11 -8.34 -12.51
N PHE A 194 11.36 -9.52 -11.94
CA PHE A 194 11.37 -9.77 -10.51
C PHE A 194 12.55 -10.66 -10.13
N ARG A 195 13.04 -10.51 -8.90
CA ARG A 195 14.19 -11.25 -8.35
C ARG A 195 13.74 -12.27 -7.32
N GLY A 196 14.17 -13.51 -7.49
CA GLY A 196 13.96 -14.58 -6.51
C GLY A 196 12.53 -14.68 -5.98
N THR A 197 12.38 -14.53 -4.67
CA THR A 197 11.11 -14.59 -3.95
C THR A 197 10.30 -13.32 -4.18
N ALA A 198 9.19 -13.44 -4.92
CA ALA A 198 8.32 -12.34 -5.28
C ALA A 198 6.87 -12.78 -5.43
N ASN A 199 5.95 -11.89 -5.06
CA ASN A 199 4.50 -12.13 -5.08
C ASN A 199 3.76 -11.08 -5.91
N GLN A 200 2.51 -11.37 -6.28
CA GLN A 200 1.65 -10.39 -6.95
C GLN A 200 1.15 -9.33 -5.98
N GLY A 201 1.00 -8.10 -6.47
CA GLY A 201 0.27 -7.05 -5.76
C GLY A 201 -1.23 -7.12 -6.02
N TRP A 202 -1.96 -6.07 -5.65
CA TRP A 202 -3.37 -5.91 -6.02
C TRP A 202 -3.48 -4.94 -7.20
N ALA A 203 -3.95 -5.44 -8.35
CA ALA A 203 -4.20 -4.63 -9.55
C ALA A 203 -5.59 -3.98 -9.57
N SER A 204 -5.88 -3.20 -10.62
CA SER A 204 -7.19 -2.57 -10.90
C SER A 204 -7.72 -1.72 -9.74
N SER A 205 -9.04 -1.52 -9.67
CA SER A 205 -9.70 -0.87 -8.53
C SER A 205 -9.48 -1.68 -7.24
N LYS A 206 -9.11 -1.02 -6.14
CA LYS A 206 -8.91 -1.65 -4.84
C LYS A 206 -9.17 -0.70 -3.68
N LEU A 207 -9.65 -1.24 -2.57
CA LEU A 207 -9.85 -0.54 -1.31
C LEU A 207 -9.03 -1.27 -0.25
N ALA A 208 -8.01 -0.62 0.28
CA ALA A 208 -7.24 -1.12 1.42
C ALA A 208 -7.64 -0.36 2.68
N VAL A 209 -7.92 -1.08 3.76
CA VAL A 209 -8.29 -0.53 5.05
C VAL A 209 -7.27 -0.98 6.08
N PHE A 210 -6.72 -0.03 6.82
CA PHE A 210 -5.71 -0.25 7.86
C PHE A 210 -6.22 0.31 9.17
N GLU A 211 -6.13 -0.49 10.24
CA GLU A 211 -6.26 -0.01 11.61
C GLU A 211 -4.88 -0.07 12.28
N PHE A 212 -4.35 1.08 12.71
CA PHE A 212 -2.97 1.18 13.20
C PHE A 212 -2.76 2.32 14.20
N GLU A 213 -1.60 2.29 14.87
CA GLU A 213 -1.00 3.37 15.65
C GLU A 213 0.44 3.59 15.16
N MET A 214 0.94 4.83 15.24
CA MET A 214 2.33 5.21 14.96
C MET A 214 2.98 5.80 16.23
N PRO A 215 3.46 4.97 17.17
CA PRO A 215 4.03 5.43 18.45
C PRO A 215 5.20 6.39 18.28
N ASP A 216 5.42 7.28 19.24
CA ASP A 216 6.57 8.18 19.25
C ASP A 216 7.90 7.42 19.29
N ASP A 217 8.88 7.92 18.53
CA ASP A 217 10.26 7.44 18.51
C ASP A 217 11.18 8.57 18.01
N PRO A 218 12.26 8.88 18.75
CA PRO A 218 13.12 10.02 18.46
C PRO A 218 14.05 9.84 17.25
N GLN A 219 14.08 8.65 16.63
CA GLN A 219 15.01 8.29 15.55
C GLN A 219 14.30 7.87 14.27
N SER A 220 13.10 7.32 14.38
CA SER A 220 12.37 6.71 13.27
C SER A 220 11.22 7.57 12.78
N LEU A 221 10.93 7.38 11.49
CA LEU A 221 9.90 8.10 10.77
C LEU A 221 8.82 7.12 10.32
N PRO A 222 7.84 6.74 11.18
CA PRO A 222 6.83 5.79 10.77
C PRO A 222 6.05 6.31 9.56
N ALA A 223 5.67 5.38 8.69
CA ALA A 223 4.97 5.71 7.47
C ALA A 223 4.15 4.53 6.94
N LEU A 224 3.08 4.85 6.23
CA LEU A 224 2.27 3.94 5.42
C LEU A 224 2.24 4.52 4.00
N TRP A 225 2.68 3.73 3.02
CA TRP A 225 2.68 4.13 1.62
C TRP A 225 2.35 2.95 0.70
N ALA A 226 2.19 3.21 -0.58
CA ALA A 226 1.96 2.23 -1.61
C ALA A 226 2.93 2.44 -2.78
N LEU A 227 3.35 1.34 -3.41
CA LEU A 227 4.24 1.33 -4.56
C LEU A 227 3.64 0.47 -5.66
N ASN A 228 3.99 0.76 -6.91
CA ASN A 228 3.92 -0.26 -7.94
C ASN A 228 4.76 -1.47 -7.51
N ALA A 229 4.18 -2.67 -7.58
CA ALA A 229 4.79 -3.89 -7.07
C ALA A 229 6.11 -4.22 -7.76
N GLN A 230 6.33 -3.78 -9.02
CA GLN A 230 7.64 -3.93 -9.65
C GLN A 230 8.78 -3.31 -8.82
N VAL A 231 8.52 -2.23 -8.06
CA VAL A 231 9.55 -1.56 -7.26
C VAL A 231 10.18 -2.53 -6.26
N VAL A 232 9.35 -3.25 -5.51
CA VAL A 232 9.81 -4.21 -4.49
C VAL A 232 10.23 -5.54 -5.09
N ARG A 233 9.61 -5.96 -6.20
CA ARG A 233 9.94 -7.21 -6.90
C ARG A 233 11.31 -7.16 -7.59
N ALA A 234 11.69 -5.99 -8.13
CA ALA A 234 12.99 -5.81 -8.78
C ALA A 234 14.07 -5.56 -7.72
N ALA A 235 14.16 -4.35 -7.16
CA ALA A 235 15.04 -4.04 -6.02
C ALA A 235 14.63 -2.68 -5.44
N GLN A 236 13.91 -2.69 -4.31
CA GLN A 236 13.26 -1.49 -3.75
C GLN A 236 14.20 -0.30 -3.59
N TYR A 237 15.44 -0.54 -3.18
CA TYR A 237 16.48 0.49 -2.99
C TYR A 237 17.60 0.44 -4.03
N GLY A 238 17.41 -0.33 -5.10
CA GLY A 238 18.36 -0.48 -6.21
C GLY A 238 17.69 -0.29 -7.57
N CYS A 239 17.84 -1.29 -8.45
CA CYS A 239 17.24 -1.27 -9.79
C CYS A 239 15.70 -1.39 -9.73
N ASN A 240 15.00 -0.27 -9.90
CA ASN A 240 13.53 -0.23 -9.91
C ASN A 240 12.97 0.88 -10.81
N CYS A 241 11.64 0.86 -10.99
CA CYS A 241 10.90 1.79 -11.83
C CYS A 241 10.32 3.02 -11.10
N ARG A 242 10.55 3.15 -9.78
CA ARG A 242 9.79 4.06 -8.89
C ARG A 242 9.72 5.48 -9.45
N GLY A 243 10.92 6.02 -9.68
CA GLY A 243 11.20 7.34 -10.27
C GLY A 243 10.52 8.51 -9.55
N MET A 244 11.32 9.37 -8.93
CA MET A 244 10.82 10.38 -7.97
C MET A 244 10.73 11.79 -8.56
N GLY A 245 9.75 12.56 -8.07
CA GLY A 245 9.62 13.98 -8.37
C GLY A 245 9.43 14.26 -9.87
N GLY A 246 10.26 15.15 -10.43
CA GLY A 246 10.16 15.60 -11.82
C GLY A 246 10.58 14.57 -12.87
N ASP A 247 11.26 13.49 -12.45
CA ASP A 247 11.70 12.40 -13.34
C ASP A 247 10.57 11.40 -13.62
N GLY A 248 9.54 11.39 -12.77
CA GLY A 248 8.37 10.51 -12.84
C GLY A 248 8.73 9.03 -12.75
N GLY A 249 7.75 8.14 -12.82
CA GLY A 249 8.00 6.70 -12.80
C GLY A 249 6.74 5.86 -12.63
N CYS A 250 6.91 4.59 -12.26
CA CYS A 250 5.80 3.64 -12.09
C CYS A 250 4.94 3.92 -10.85
N GLY A 251 5.35 4.86 -10.00
CA GLY A 251 4.48 5.53 -9.05
C GLY A 251 4.65 5.11 -7.59
N GLU A 252 4.32 6.07 -6.72
CA GLU A 252 4.33 5.97 -5.26
C GLU A 252 3.16 6.79 -4.72
N LEU A 253 2.48 6.28 -3.70
CA LEU A 253 1.48 7.00 -2.93
C LEU A 253 1.87 6.94 -1.46
N ASP A 254 2.35 8.04 -0.92
CA ASP A 254 2.49 8.22 0.52
C ASP A 254 1.10 8.47 1.10
N ILE A 255 0.61 7.55 1.94
CA ILE A 255 -0.73 7.62 2.52
C ILE A 255 -0.68 8.42 3.83
N ALA A 256 0.31 8.11 4.66
CA ALA A 256 0.60 8.80 5.91
C ALA A 256 2.10 8.66 6.21
N GLU A 257 2.92 9.67 5.89
CA GLU A 257 4.36 9.68 6.17
C GLU A 257 4.75 10.82 7.11
N THR A 258 5.47 10.49 8.18
CA THR A 258 6.10 11.49 9.04
C THR A 258 7.44 11.94 8.45
N LEU A 259 7.66 13.26 8.37
CA LEU A 259 8.90 13.81 7.78
C LEU A 259 9.99 14.11 8.82
N THR A 260 9.59 14.20 10.09
CA THR A 260 10.45 14.47 11.23
C THR A 260 10.05 13.57 12.40
N ALA A 261 11.04 13.15 13.19
CA ALA A 261 10.81 12.31 14.35
C ALA A 261 9.83 13.00 15.32
N ASN A 262 8.93 12.21 15.93
CA ASN A 262 7.87 12.68 16.84
C ASN A 262 6.95 13.78 16.25
N SER A 263 6.92 13.94 14.91
CA SER A 263 5.93 14.83 14.28
C SER A 263 4.51 14.35 14.59
N PRO A 264 3.59 15.24 14.99
CA PRO A 264 2.16 14.90 15.07
C PRO A 264 1.48 14.89 13.69
N GLN A 265 2.23 15.16 12.63
CA GLN A 265 1.73 15.34 11.27
C GLN A 265 2.27 14.22 10.36
N ALA A 266 1.35 13.57 9.65
CA ALA A 266 1.64 12.65 8.56
C ALA A 266 1.19 13.27 7.23
N ILE A 267 2.10 13.37 6.26
CA ILE A 267 1.80 13.92 4.93
C ILE A 267 1.32 12.82 3.98
N THR A 268 0.67 13.25 2.90
CA THR A 268 0.39 12.41 1.74
C THR A 268 0.93 13.09 0.49
N GLU A 269 1.52 12.30 -0.39
CA GLU A 269 2.08 12.72 -1.67
C GLU A 269 1.90 11.59 -2.68
N LEU A 270 1.69 11.93 -3.94
CA LEU A 270 1.47 11.04 -5.05
C LEU A 270 2.51 11.35 -6.12
N TYR A 271 3.31 10.35 -6.49
CA TYR A 271 4.30 10.41 -7.55
C TYR A 271 3.90 9.50 -8.70
N SER A 272 4.07 9.94 -9.94
CA SER A 272 3.88 9.11 -11.13
C SER A 272 4.66 9.70 -12.32
N PHE A 273 4.54 9.09 -13.50
CA PHE A 273 5.03 9.68 -14.76
C PHE A 273 4.51 11.12 -15.04
N LYS A 274 3.45 11.56 -14.36
CA LYS A 274 2.90 12.92 -14.45
C LYS A 274 3.60 13.94 -13.52
N GLY A 275 4.50 13.48 -12.65
CA GLY A 275 5.19 14.29 -11.64
C GLY A 275 4.71 13.97 -10.22
N ALA A 276 4.67 14.99 -9.36
CA ALA A 276 4.30 14.87 -7.95
C ALA A 276 3.20 15.85 -7.54
N THR A 277 2.28 15.41 -6.67
CA THR A 277 1.30 16.28 -6.00
C THR A 277 0.85 15.67 -4.67
N GLY A 278 0.44 16.49 -3.71
CA GLY A 278 0.09 16.02 -2.37
C GLY A 278 -0.70 17.02 -1.55
N SER A 279 -0.74 16.79 -0.23
CA SER A 279 -1.49 17.63 0.72
C SER A 279 -1.02 19.09 0.76
N GLY A 280 0.21 19.37 0.30
CA GLY A 280 0.76 20.73 0.32
C GLY A 280 0.99 21.25 1.75
N ASP A 281 1.54 22.46 1.85
CA ASP A 281 2.02 22.98 3.13
C ASP A 281 0.85 23.32 4.06
N GLY A 282 1.00 22.94 5.33
CA GLY A 282 -0.02 23.19 6.35
C GLY A 282 -1.18 22.19 6.39
N ASN A 283 -1.28 21.22 5.48
CA ASN A 283 -2.28 20.15 5.53
C ASN A 283 -1.65 18.77 5.74
N PHE A 284 -2.21 17.99 6.65
CA PHE A 284 -1.67 16.72 7.11
C PHE A 284 -2.78 15.82 7.67
N PHE A 285 -2.59 14.51 7.65
CA PHE A 285 -3.33 13.62 8.53
C PHE A 285 -2.72 13.66 9.93
N PRO A 286 -3.53 13.74 11.01
CA PRO A 286 -3.02 13.59 12.36
C PRO A 286 -2.33 12.22 12.51
N ARG A 287 -1.10 12.23 13.01
CA ARG A 287 -0.41 10.98 13.36
C ARG A 287 -1.11 10.36 14.58
N PRO A 288 -1.50 9.07 14.53
CA PRO A 288 -2.07 8.40 15.68
C PRO A 288 -0.98 7.99 16.67
N VAL A 289 -0.88 8.71 17.80
CA VAL A 289 0.07 8.41 18.89
C VAL A 289 -0.73 8.06 20.14
N GLY A 290 -0.49 6.90 20.74
CA GLY A 290 -1.22 6.42 21.92
C GLY A 290 -2.71 6.14 21.68
N THR A 291 -3.13 6.11 20.41
CA THR A 291 -4.50 5.83 19.98
C THR A 291 -4.49 5.08 18.66
N LYS A 292 -5.56 4.34 18.40
CA LYS A 292 -5.80 3.71 17.10
C LYS A 292 -6.40 4.69 16.12
N GLU A 293 -6.12 4.48 14.85
CA GLU A 293 -6.72 5.16 13.71
C GLU A 293 -7.11 4.12 12.66
N THR A 294 -8.26 4.32 12.01
CA THR A 294 -8.68 3.51 10.86
C THR A 294 -8.67 4.38 9.61
N ILE A 295 -7.88 4.00 8.60
CA ILE A 295 -7.84 4.67 7.30
C ILE A 295 -8.29 3.72 6.20
N ALA A 296 -9.22 4.18 5.37
CA ALA A 296 -9.60 3.58 4.11
C ALA A 296 -8.92 4.29 2.93
N VAL A 297 -8.26 3.52 2.06
CA VAL A 297 -7.58 3.99 0.86
C VAL A 297 -8.24 3.36 -0.36
N VAL A 298 -9.04 4.14 -1.08
CA VAL A 298 -9.73 3.72 -2.30
C VAL A 298 -8.93 4.17 -3.51
N LEU A 299 -8.55 3.24 -4.37
CA LEU A 299 -8.09 3.50 -5.73
C LEU A 299 -9.21 3.00 -6.66
N ASP A 300 -9.95 3.91 -7.31
CA ASP A 300 -11.07 3.54 -8.19
C ASP A 300 -10.85 3.96 -9.65
N VAL A 301 -10.66 2.96 -10.52
CA VAL A 301 -10.50 3.14 -11.98
C VAL A 301 -11.71 3.85 -12.59
N LYS A 302 -12.93 3.56 -12.10
CA LYS A 302 -14.16 4.14 -12.67
C LYS A 302 -14.21 5.65 -12.52
N THR A 303 -13.74 6.18 -11.40
CA THR A 303 -13.79 7.62 -11.07
C THR A 303 -12.47 8.35 -11.32
N ASP A 304 -11.42 7.64 -11.72
CA ASP A 304 -10.06 8.18 -11.90
C ASP A 304 -9.56 8.92 -10.64
N ALA A 305 -9.82 8.34 -9.48
CA ALA A 305 -9.61 8.96 -8.19
C ALA A 305 -8.94 8.01 -7.19
N ILE A 306 -8.13 8.63 -6.33
CA ILE A 306 -7.62 8.00 -5.13
C ILE A 306 -8.15 8.79 -3.93
N ALA A 307 -8.84 8.12 -3.01
CA ALA A 307 -9.35 8.72 -1.78
C ALA A 307 -8.68 8.09 -0.56
N ILE A 308 -8.21 8.93 0.37
CA ILE A 308 -7.71 8.52 1.69
C ILE A 308 -8.66 9.12 2.72
N VAL A 309 -9.31 8.27 3.50
CA VAL A 309 -10.43 8.65 4.37
C VAL A 309 -10.24 8.06 5.76
N ARG A 310 -10.28 8.92 6.78
CA ARG A 310 -10.27 8.51 8.20
C ARG A 310 -11.66 8.09 8.63
N LEU A 311 -11.73 6.95 9.31
CA LEU A 311 -12.97 6.35 9.78
C LEU A 311 -13.00 6.31 11.31
N THR A 312 -14.18 6.48 11.88
CA THR A 312 -14.40 6.32 13.33
C THR A 312 -14.33 4.86 13.75
N ASP A 313 -14.76 3.95 12.87
CA ASP A 313 -14.65 2.49 13.00
C ASP A 313 -14.73 1.81 11.62
N PHE A 314 -14.45 0.51 11.59
CA PHE A 314 -14.65 -0.34 10.42
C PHE A 314 -14.88 -1.80 10.85
N ASP A 315 -15.90 -2.45 10.31
CA ASP A 315 -16.14 -3.88 10.54
C ASP A 315 -15.26 -4.73 9.61
N PHE A 316 -14.09 -5.15 10.11
CA PHE A 316 -13.15 -6.00 9.36
C PHE A 316 -13.68 -7.41 9.08
N THR A 317 -14.80 -7.84 9.69
CA THR A 317 -15.40 -9.16 9.43
C THR A 317 -16.18 -9.21 8.12
N GLN A 318 -16.58 -8.06 7.57
CA GLN A 318 -17.31 -7.96 6.30
C GLN A 318 -16.54 -8.61 5.16
N ALA A 319 -17.10 -9.67 4.56
CA ALA A 319 -16.49 -10.35 3.43
C ALA A 319 -16.70 -9.59 2.10
N GLN A 320 -17.61 -8.62 2.07
CA GLN A 320 -17.90 -7.83 0.89
C GLN A 320 -18.50 -6.46 1.25
N LEU A 321 -18.29 -5.49 0.37
CA LEU A 321 -18.85 -4.14 0.43
C LEU A 321 -19.68 -3.88 -0.83
N THR A 322 -20.73 -3.08 -0.70
CA THR A 322 -21.46 -2.60 -1.88
C THR A 322 -20.73 -1.45 -2.53
N ARG A 323 -20.95 -1.24 -3.83
CA ARG A 323 -20.45 -0.08 -4.56
C ARG A 323 -20.88 1.23 -3.89
N THR A 324 -22.08 1.28 -3.30
CA THR A 324 -22.58 2.46 -2.56
C THR A 324 -21.68 2.84 -1.38
N ILE A 325 -21.14 1.85 -0.65
CA ILE A 325 -20.19 2.12 0.45
C ILE A 325 -18.92 2.77 -0.10
N VAL A 326 -18.37 2.19 -1.17
CA VAL A 326 -17.16 2.71 -1.83
C VAL A 326 -17.40 4.11 -2.41
N ASP A 327 -18.56 4.35 -3.03
CA ASP A 327 -18.96 5.67 -3.53
C ASP A 327 -19.16 6.68 -2.39
N GLY A 328 -19.61 6.23 -1.21
CA GLY A 328 -19.66 7.05 0.01
C GLY A 328 -18.27 7.51 0.46
N LEU A 329 -17.28 6.61 0.46
CA LEU A 329 -15.88 6.95 0.75
C LEU A 329 -15.30 7.91 -0.30
N LEU A 330 -15.54 7.65 -1.59
CA LEU A 330 -15.11 8.52 -2.68
C LEU A 330 -15.81 9.89 -2.63
N GLY A 331 -17.03 9.95 -2.11
CA GLY A 331 -17.86 11.15 -1.98
C GLY A 331 -17.69 11.91 -0.66
N ALA A 332 -16.88 11.40 0.28
CA ALA A 332 -16.65 12.03 1.57
C ALA A 332 -16.13 13.48 1.41
N PRO A 333 -16.55 14.42 2.29
CA PRO A 333 -15.95 15.75 2.32
C PRO A 333 -14.43 15.65 2.54
N ALA A 334 -13.66 16.01 1.51
CA ALA A 334 -12.22 15.81 1.47
C ALA A 334 -11.50 17.00 0.83
N MET A 335 -10.26 17.25 1.26
CA MET A 335 -9.35 18.14 0.54
C MET A 335 -9.18 17.62 -0.89
N GLN A 336 -9.42 18.48 -1.88
CA GLN A 336 -9.31 18.11 -3.30
C GLN A 336 -7.90 18.40 -3.81
N VAL A 337 -7.26 17.38 -4.39
CA VAL A 337 -5.93 17.48 -5.00
C VAL A 337 -6.01 17.04 -6.46
N PRO A 338 -6.35 17.94 -7.39
CA PRO A 338 -6.39 17.59 -8.81
C PRO A 338 -4.98 17.33 -9.34
N PHE A 339 -4.78 16.19 -9.99
CA PHE A 339 -3.52 15.84 -10.66
C PHE A 339 -3.57 16.20 -12.15
N GLY A 340 -4.13 17.37 -12.45
CA GLY A 340 -4.52 17.80 -13.81
C GLY A 340 -3.63 18.87 -14.46
N THR A 341 -2.64 19.42 -13.75
CA THR A 341 -1.73 20.43 -14.34
C THR A 341 -0.28 20.00 -14.18
N ASN A 342 0.44 19.91 -15.30
CA ASN A 342 1.87 19.67 -15.45
C ASN A 342 2.73 20.77 -14.78
N LYS A 343 2.57 21.01 -13.48
CA LYS A 343 3.58 21.68 -12.68
C LYS A 343 4.39 20.57 -12.03
N ARG A 344 5.46 20.16 -12.71
CA ARG A 344 6.52 19.33 -12.11
C ARG A 344 6.98 20.05 -10.84
N ARG A 345 6.37 19.72 -9.70
CA ARG A 345 6.94 20.10 -8.41
C ARG A 345 8.09 19.13 -8.16
N ASN A 346 9.25 19.70 -7.84
CA ASN A 346 10.32 18.93 -7.24
C ASN A 346 9.79 18.29 -5.94
N GLU A 347 10.36 17.15 -5.56
CA GLU A 347 10.11 16.51 -4.27
C GLU A 347 10.09 17.55 -3.14
N ARG A 348 9.21 17.38 -2.15
CA ARG A 348 9.28 18.20 -0.94
C ARG A 348 10.67 18.04 -0.32
N PRO A 349 11.35 19.13 0.10
CA PRO A 349 12.65 19.02 0.72
C PRO A 349 12.59 18.14 1.97
N HIS A 350 13.01 16.89 1.85
CA HIS A 350 13.17 15.99 2.97
C HIS A 350 14.49 16.35 3.70
N PRO A 351 14.47 16.65 5.01
CA PRO A 351 15.70 16.93 5.77
C PRO A 351 16.67 15.74 5.79
N LEU A 352 16.14 14.54 5.52
CA LEU A 352 16.90 13.34 5.24
C LEU A 352 16.66 13.01 3.77
N ARG A 353 17.58 13.40 2.87
CA ARG A 353 17.73 12.71 1.58
C ARG A 353 17.57 11.22 1.90
N ARG A 354 16.54 10.56 1.37
CA ARG A 354 16.38 9.11 1.44
C ARG A 354 17.71 8.54 0.93
N ARG A 355 18.63 8.24 1.85
CA ARG A 355 19.91 7.64 1.51
C ARG A 355 19.51 6.23 1.12
N HIS A 356 19.62 5.99 -0.19
CA HIS A 356 19.62 4.68 -0.81
C HIS A 356 20.33 3.64 0.04
#